data_AF-G2DHX8-F1
#
_entry.id   AF-G2DHX8-F1
#
_cell.length_a   1.000
_cell.length_b   1.000
_cell.length_c   1.000
_cell.angle_alpha   90.00
_cell.angle_beta   90.00
_cell.angle_gamma   90.00
#
_symmetry.space_group_name_H-M   'P 1'
#
loop_
_entity.id
_entity.type
_entity.pdbx_description
1 polymer ?
#
loop_
_entity_poly.entity_id
_entity_poly.type
_entity_poly.pdbx_seq_one_letter_code
_entity_poly.pdbx_strand_id
1 'polypeptide(L)'
;MESADGDPRRSGGLLGRLRLHPPICRHPADFLHRHAGSGAHRTDVGHLPLRIRGAQAAAVAKPVLEILAGIPTVVYGFFAALTVAPFIRNSGGLLGLDVSSESALAAGLVMGIMIIPFVSSLSDDVINAVPQALRDASYGLGATRSETIRQVIIPAALPGIVGGILLAVSRAIGETMIVVMAAGLSANLTANPLQSVTTVTVQIVTLLVGDQEFDSPKTLAAFALGLLLFVVTLVLNLVALHVVRKYREQYE
;
A
#
# COMPACT_ATOMS: atom_id res chain seq x y z
N MET A 1 2.53 40.85 55.79
CA MET A 1 2.81 42.19 56.34
C MET A 1 2.49 43.17 55.23
N GLU A 2 1.36 43.83 55.40
CA GLU A 2 0.75 44.83 54.52
C GLU A 2 1.67 46.03 54.32
N SER A 3 1.69 46.63 53.12
CA SER A 3 1.65 48.08 52.94
C SER A 3 1.52 48.45 51.46
N ALA A 4 0.40 49.09 51.16
CA ALA A 4 0.17 49.93 49.99
C ALA A 4 1.12 51.14 49.97
N ASP A 5 1.23 51.84 48.84
CA ASP A 5 0.86 53.26 48.70
C ASP A 5 1.32 53.86 47.35
N GLY A 6 0.51 54.76 46.78
CA GLY A 6 0.98 55.85 45.92
C GLY A 6 0.62 55.87 44.42
N ASP A 7 -0.64 56.19 44.08
CA ASP A 7 -0.99 57.00 42.89
C ASP A 7 -1.55 58.34 43.40
N PRO A 8 -1.11 59.54 42.92
CA PRO A 8 -1.88 60.24 41.89
C PRO A 8 -1.09 61.25 41.00
N ARG A 9 -1.41 61.24 39.70
CA ARG A 9 -1.61 62.42 38.81
C ARG A 9 -0.54 63.53 38.74
N ARG A 10 0.00 63.80 37.53
CA ARG A 10 -0.17 65.06 36.75
C ARG A 10 0.79 65.20 35.56
N SER A 11 0.23 65.23 34.35
CA SER A 11 0.44 66.20 33.25
C SER A 11 -0.19 65.57 32.00
N GLY A 12 -1.21 66.10 31.32
CA GLY A 12 -1.57 67.49 31.03
C GLY A 12 -1.39 67.72 29.53
N GLY A 13 -2.46 67.66 28.73
CA GLY A 13 -2.41 67.95 27.29
C GLY A 13 -3.72 67.67 26.54
N LEU A 14 -4.56 68.70 26.44
CA LEU A 14 -5.80 68.76 25.64
C LEU A 14 -5.49 68.77 24.14
N LEU A 15 -6.39 68.21 23.32
CA LEU A 15 -7.15 68.89 22.24
C LEU A 15 -7.59 67.92 21.12
N GLY A 16 -8.86 68.06 20.71
CA GLY A 16 -9.25 67.77 19.32
C GLY A 16 -10.21 66.60 19.08
N ARG A 17 -11.49 66.78 19.43
CA ARG A 17 -12.58 66.03 18.77
C ARG A 17 -12.67 66.49 17.31
N LEU A 18 -12.44 65.59 16.36
CA LEU A 18 -12.90 65.76 14.97
C LEU A 18 -13.76 64.56 14.58
N ARG A 19 -15.03 64.82 14.23
CA ARG A 19 -15.91 63.88 13.56
C ARG A 19 -15.39 63.68 12.12
N LEU A 20 -15.17 62.44 11.71
CA LEU A 20 -15.05 62.08 10.30
C LEU A 20 -15.86 60.82 10.00
N HIS A 21 -16.53 60.87 8.85
CA HIS A 21 -17.48 59.95 8.26
C HIS A 21 -17.07 58.46 8.27
N PRO A 22 -18.03 57.52 8.18
CA PRO A 22 -17.73 56.10 8.04
C PRO A 22 -16.99 55.83 6.72
N PRO A 23 -15.93 54.99 6.72
CA PRO A 23 -15.25 54.63 5.49
C PRO A 23 -16.11 53.67 4.67
N ILE A 24 -16.29 54.07 3.42
CA ILE A 24 -16.86 53.33 2.29
C ILE A 24 -16.10 52.01 2.11
N CYS A 25 -16.82 50.89 2.14
CA CYS A 25 -16.30 49.54 1.85
C CYS A 25 -15.56 49.53 0.50
N ARG A 26 -14.24 49.35 0.55
CA ARG A 26 -13.38 49.07 -0.61
C ARG A 26 -12.76 47.68 -0.43
N HIS A 27 -13.55 46.62 -0.54
CA HIS A 27 -13.00 45.29 -0.87
C HIS A 27 -14.08 44.33 -1.41
N PRO A 28 -13.75 43.45 -2.39
CA PRO A 28 -14.71 42.50 -2.97
C PRO A 28 -15.16 41.36 -2.03
N ALA A 29 -14.72 41.35 -0.77
CA ALA A 29 -15.01 40.28 0.20
C ALA A 29 -16.35 40.49 0.97
N ASP A 30 -16.92 41.70 0.97
CA ASP A 30 -18.15 42.02 1.73
C ASP A 30 -19.45 41.68 0.98
N PHE A 31 -19.38 41.35 -0.32
CA PHE A 31 -20.56 41.03 -1.13
C PHE A 31 -21.03 39.57 -1.01
N LEU A 32 -20.14 38.64 -0.62
CA LEU A 32 -20.46 37.21 -0.54
C LEU A 32 -21.17 36.80 0.76
N HIS A 33 -21.21 37.66 1.77
CA HIS A 33 -21.92 37.37 3.03
C HIS A 33 -23.42 37.72 3.02
N ARG A 34 -23.94 38.38 1.97
CA ARG A 34 -25.32 38.90 1.94
C ARG A 34 -26.31 38.07 1.10
N HIS A 35 -25.89 36.93 0.55
CA HIS A 35 -26.76 35.94 -0.12
C HIS A 35 -26.89 34.62 0.64
N ALA A 36 -26.58 34.62 1.94
CA ALA A 36 -26.97 33.56 2.84
C ALA A 36 -28.45 33.72 3.23
N GLY A 37 -29.34 33.08 2.47
CA GLY A 37 -30.70 32.77 2.91
C GLY A 37 -31.81 33.14 1.94
N SER A 38 -32.13 32.25 0.99
CA SER A 38 -33.50 31.89 0.61
C SER A 38 -33.45 30.85 -0.50
N GLY A 39 -33.84 29.61 -0.19
CA GLY A 39 -33.80 28.50 -1.14
C GLY A 39 -34.03 27.15 -0.48
N ALA A 40 -34.96 27.07 0.46
CA ALA A 40 -35.45 25.81 0.99
C ALA A 40 -36.36 25.14 -0.06
N HIS A 41 -35.76 24.44 -1.02
CA HIS A 41 -36.47 23.48 -1.85
C HIS A 41 -35.87 22.08 -1.69
N ARG A 42 -36.45 21.39 -0.71
CA ARG A 42 -36.67 19.96 -0.60
C ARG A 42 -36.52 19.23 -1.96
N THR A 43 -35.38 18.57 -2.15
CA THR A 43 -35.34 17.27 -2.83
C THR A 43 -34.86 16.26 -1.81
N ASP A 44 -35.84 15.51 -1.34
CA ASP A 44 -35.70 14.35 -0.48
C ASP A 44 -34.99 13.26 -1.29
N VAL A 45 -33.65 13.20 -1.18
CA VAL A 45 -32.89 12.04 -1.66
C VAL A 45 -32.81 11.04 -0.52
N GLY A 46 -33.94 10.40 -0.26
CA GLY A 46 -34.04 9.23 0.59
C GLY A 46 -33.33 8.04 -0.05
N HIS A 47 -32.01 7.95 0.07
CA HIS A 47 -31.24 6.75 -0.26
C HIS A 47 -30.18 6.45 0.82
N LEU A 48 -30.62 5.65 1.79
CA LEU A 48 -29.94 4.58 2.52
C LEU A 48 -28.52 4.81 3.11
N PRO A 49 -28.30 4.43 4.40
CA PRO A 49 -27.01 4.54 5.08
C PRO A 49 -26.03 3.45 4.64
N LEU A 50 -25.31 3.65 3.53
CA LEU A 50 -24.20 2.79 3.12
C LEU A 50 -22.82 3.36 3.49
N ARG A 51 -22.78 4.55 4.09
CA ARG A 51 -21.54 5.25 4.50
C ARG A 51 -20.82 4.58 5.68
N ILE A 52 -21.50 3.74 6.46
CA ILE A 52 -20.96 3.21 7.71
C ILE A 52 -20.14 1.92 7.51
N ARG A 53 -20.48 1.08 6.52
CA ARG A 53 -19.82 -0.22 6.35
C ARG A 53 -18.40 -0.13 5.77
N GLY A 54 -18.17 0.74 4.78
CA GLY A 54 -16.85 0.89 4.14
C GLY A 54 -15.84 1.66 5.00
N ALA A 55 -16.28 2.68 5.74
CA ALA A 55 -15.41 3.47 6.60
C ALA A 55 -14.94 2.68 7.83
N GLN A 56 -15.80 1.83 8.41
CA GLN A 56 -15.42 0.95 9.51
C GLN A 56 -14.50 -0.18 9.04
N ALA A 57 -14.78 -0.80 7.88
CA ALA A 57 -13.91 -1.82 7.32
C ALA A 57 -12.51 -1.26 6.99
N ALA A 58 -12.42 -0.04 6.42
CA ALA A 58 -11.14 0.61 6.14
C ALA A 58 -10.39 1.00 7.44
N ALA A 59 -11.10 1.48 8.46
CA ALA A 59 -10.52 1.84 9.76
C ALA A 59 -9.93 0.64 10.53
N VAL A 60 -10.46 -0.57 10.30
CA VAL A 60 -9.93 -1.81 10.89
C VAL A 60 -8.89 -2.46 9.97
N ALA A 61 -9.11 -2.46 8.66
CA ALA A 61 -8.21 -3.07 7.71
C ALA A 61 -6.82 -2.42 7.74
N LYS A 62 -6.73 -1.09 7.72
CA LYS A 62 -5.44 -0.39 7.60
C LYS A 62 -4.45 -0.71 8.73
N PRO A 63 -4.84 -0.63 10.02
CA PRO A 63 -3.97 -1.08 11.12
C PRO A 63 -3.61 -2.57 11.06
N VAL A 64 -4.54 -3.44 10.66
CA VAL A 64 -4.28 -4.87 10.52
C VAL A 64 -3.25 -5.15 9.43
N LEU A 65 -3.34 -4.46 8.28
CA LEU A 65 -2.38 -4.58 7.19
C LEU A 65 -0.99 -4.06 7.60
N GLU A 66 -0.91 -2.98 8.39
CA GLU A 66 0.35 -2.47 8.95
C GLU A 66 0.98 -3.46 9.93
N ILE A 67 0.17 -4.07 10.81
CA ILE A 67 0.65 -5.12 11.72
C ILE A 67 1.16 -6.33 10.94
N LEU A 68 0.42 -6.78 9.93
CA LEU A 68 0.83 -7.89 9.06
C LEU A 68 2.13 -7.57 8.30
N ALA A 69 2.27 -6.33 7.80
CA ALA A 69 3.49 -5.90 7.12
C ALA A 69 4.70 -5.80 8.06
N GLY A 70 4.48 -5.64 9.37
CA GLY A 70 5.53 -5.61 10.39
C GLY A 70 6.06 -7.00 10.81
N ILE A 71 5.41 -8.09 10.38
CA ILE A 71 5.85 -9.45 10.71
C ILE A 71 7.09 -9.81 9.88
N PRO A 72 8.19 -10.28 10.51
CA PRO A 72 9.36 -10.73 9.77
C PRO A 72 9.06 -11.89 8.82
N THR A 73 9.66 -11.87 7.63
CA THR A 73 9.42 -12.87 6.57
C THR A 73 9.80 -14.29 6.98
N VAL A 74 10.77 -14.44 7.88
CA VAL A 74 11.14 -15.73 8.50
C VAL A 74 10.00 -16.36 9.31
N VAL A 75 9.15 -15.55 9.96
CA VAL A 75 8.00 -16.05 10.74
C VAL A 75 6.97 -16.65 9.79
N TYR A 76 6.73 -16.02 8.65
CA TYR A 76 5.90 -16.58 7.58
C TYR A 76 6.48 -17.87 7.03
N GLY A 77 7.81 -17.96 6.85
CA GLY A 77 8.47 -19.19 6.43
C GLY A 77 8.30 -20.35 7.43
N PHE A 78 8.44 -20.07 8.72
CA PHE A 78 8.22 -21.08 9.77
C PHE A 78 6.76 -21.53 9.84
N PHE A 79 5.82 -20.58 9.73
CA PHE A 79 4.39 -20.89 9.63
C PHE A 79 4.06 -21.74 8.40
N ALA A 80 4.69 -21.44 7.26
CA ALA A 80 4.55 -22.22 6.04
C ALA A 80 5.01 -23.67 6.26
N ALA A 81 6.21 -23.86 6.83
CA ALA A 81 6.81 -25.18 7.04
C ALA A 81 6.09 -26.02 8.09
N LEU A 82 5.67 -25.43 9.22
CA LEU A 82 5.12 -26.19 10.35
C LEU A 82 3.61 -26.36 10.34
N THR A 83 2.89 -25.44 9.68
CA THR A 83 1.42 -25.45 9.71
C THR A 83 0.84 -25.70 8.32
N VAL A 84 1.21 -24.88 7.35
CA VAL A 84 0.56 -24.88 6.02
C VAL A 84 0.99 -26.11 5.21
N ALA A 85 2.29 -26.41 5.17
CA ALA A 85 2.85 -27.58 4.51
C ALA A 85 2.22 -28.91 4.95
N PRO A 86 2.20 -29.27 6.25
CA PRO A 86 1.57 -30.50 6.70
C PRO A 86 0.05 -30.47 6.50
N PHE A 87 -0.61 -29.33 6.65
CA PHE A 87 -2.05 -29.19 6.37
C PHE A 87 -2.39 -29.51 4.91
N ILE A 88 -1.63 -28.94 3.97
CA ILE A 88 -1.79 -29.17 2.53
C ILE A 88 -1.48 -30.63 2.18
N ARG A 89 -0.39 -31.18 2.72
CA ARG A 89 -0.03 -32.58 2.51
C ARG A 89 -1.13 -33.53 2.98
N ASN A 90 -1.61 -33.34 4.21
CA ASN A 90 -2.65 -34.21 4.79
C ASN A 90 -3.96 -34.09 4.02
N SER A 91 -4.34 -32.88 3.61
CA SER A 91 -5.54 -32.65 2.79
C SER A 91 -5.41 -33.26 1.39
N GLY A 92 -4.24 -33.15 0.76
CA GLY A 92 -3.94 -33.80 -0.52
C GLY A 92 -3.98 -35.33 -0.41
N GLY A 93 -3.43 -35.89 0.67
CA GLY A 93 -3.48 -37.33 0.95
C GLY A 93 -4.90 -37.87 1.12
N LEU A 94 -5.80 -37.10 1.75
CA LEU A 94 -7.24 -37.45 1.83
C LEU A 94 -7.92 -37.47 0.46
N LEU A 95 -7.41 -36.69 -0.49
CA LEU A 95 -7.89 -36.64 -1.88
C LEU A 95 -7.16 -37.65 -2.80
N GLY A 96 -6.27 -38.49 -2.25
CA GLY A 96 -5.48 -39.46 -3.02
C GLY A 96 -4.35 -38.85 -3.85
N LEU A 97 -3.97 -37.59 -3.59
CA LEU A 97 -2.89 -36.89 -4.26
C LEU A 97 -1.57 -37.07 -3.49
N ASP A 98 -0.49 -37.34 -4.22
CA ASP A 98 0.86 -37.34 -3.65
C ASP A 98 1.38 -35.91 -3.53
N VAL A 99 1.38 -35.38 -2.31
CA VAL A 99 1.74 -33.99 -2.01
C VAL A 99 2.91 -33.97 -1.05
N SER A 100 3.98 -33.28 -1.46
CA SER A 100 5.13 -33.04 -0.60
C SER A 100 4.83 -31.97 0.45
N SER A 101 5.39 -32.15 1.66
CA SER A 101 5.41 -31.09 2.67
C SER A 101 6.20 -29.87 2.18
N GLU A 102 7.20 -30.07 1.33
CA GLU A 102 8.06 -29.00 0.81
C GLU A 102 7.61 -28.52 -0.59
N SER A 103 6.30 -28.56 -0.83
CA SER A 103 5.71 -28.31 -2.14
C SER A 103 5.67 -26.83 -2.51
N ALA A 104 5.78 -26.55 -3.83
CA ALA A 104 5.66 -25.19 -4.35
C ALA A 104 4.30 -24.54 -3.98
N LEU A 105 3.25 -25.36 -3.86
CA LEU A 105 1.93 -24.92 -3.45
C LEU A 105 1.92 -24.34 -2.03
N ALA A 106 2.59 -25.00 -1.07
CA ALA A 106 2.65 -24.53 0.31
C ALA A 106 3.41 -23.20 0.42
N ALA A 107 4.59 -23.13 -0.21
CA ALA A 107 5.39 -21.91 -0.25
C ALA A 107 4.65 -20.76 -0.98
N GLY A 108 4.04 -21.05 -2.13
CA GLY A 108 3.30 -20.08 -2.94
C GLY A 108 2.04 -19.55 -2.27
N LEU A 109 1.31 -20.40 -1.52
CA LEU A 109 0.12 -19.98 -0.78
C LEU A 109 0.48 -18.95 0.30
N VAL A 110 1.50 -19.24 1.11
CA VAL A 110 1.92 -18.31 2.17
C VAL A 110 2.49 -17.03 1.59
N MET A 111 3.27 -17.13 0.50
CA MET A 111 3.75 -15.96 -0.22
C MET A 111 2.58 -15.11 -0.75
N GLY A 112 1.54 -15.74 -1.30
CA GLY A 112 0.32 -15.06 -1.73
C GLY A 112 -0.36 -14.29 -0.61
N ILE A 113 -0.53 -14.92 0.57
CA ILE A 113 -1.10 -14.25 1.76
C ILE A 113 -0.27 -13.02 2.15
N MET A 114 1.06 -13.11 2.08
CA MET A 114 1.97 -12.02 2.43
C MET A 114 1.91 -10.83 1.45
N ILE A 115 1.68 -11.10 0.16
CA ILE A 115 1.63 -10.05 -0.88
C ILE A 115 0.36 -9.21 -0.77
N ILE A 116 -0.75 -9.77 -0.29
CA ILE A 116 -2.05 -9.08 -0.16
C ILE A 116 -1.93 -7.74 0.60
N PRO A 117 -1.38 -7.67 1.83
CA PRO A 117 -1.28 -6.40 2.54
C PRO A 117 -0.41 -5.37 1.81
N PHE A 118 0.65 -5.82 1.13
CA PHE A 118 1.53 -4.93 0.38
C PHE A 118 0.82 -4.30 -0.84
N VAL A 119 0.14 -5.12 -1.66
CA VAL A 119 -0.63 -4.64 -2.82
C VAL A 119 -1.80 -3.76 -2.38
N SER A 120 -2.49 -4.16 -1.31
CA SER A 120 -3.63 -3.42 -0.76
C SER A 120 -3.21 -2.04 -0.26
N SER A 121 -2.11 -1.96 0.51
CA SER A 121 -1.59 -0.69 1.03
C SER A 121 -1.18 0.26 -0.09
N LEU A 122 -0.38 -0.24 -1.06
CA LEU A 122 0.06 0.58 -2.19
C LEU A 122 -1.10 1.06 -3.06
N SER A 123 -2.10 0.21 -3.28
CA SER A 123 -3.28 0.57 -4.06
C SER A 123 -4.12 1.64 -3.34
N ASP A 124 -4.27 1.55 -2.01
CA ASP A 124 -4.97 2.56 -1.21
C ASP A 124 -4.25 3.92 -1.27
N ASP A 125 -2.91 3.93 -1.17
CA ASP A 125 -2.12 5.16 -1.25
C ASP A 125 -2.29 5.86 -2.61
N VAL A 126 -2.27 5.10 -3.70
CA VAL A 126 -2.49 5.62 -5.06
C VAL A 126 -3.91 6.14 -5.25
N ILE A 127 -4.93 5.43 -4.76
CA ILE A 127 -6.33 5.86 -4.88
C ILE A 127 -6.59 7.12 -4.06
N ASN A 128 -5.97 7.26 -2.89
CA ASN A 128 -6.09 8.44 -2.03
C ASN A 128 -5.30 9.64 -2.57
N ALA A 129 -4.28 9.43 -3.41
CA ALA A 129 -3.56 10.49 -4.09
C ALA A 129 -4.38 11.18 -5.20
N VAL A 130 -5.49 10.58 -5.67
CA VAL A 130 -6.39 11.19 -6.65
C VAL A 130 -7.03 12.46 -6.06
N PRO A 131 -6.83 13.66 -6.67
CA PRO A 131 -7.30 14.93 -6.11
C PRO A 131 -8.80 14.96 -5.84
N GLN A 132 -9.21 15.57 -4.72
CA GLN A 132 -10.64 15.73 -4.40
C GLN A 132 -11.39 16.54 -5.45
N ALA A 133 -10.74 17.50 -6.10
CA ALA A 133 -11.33 18.31 -7.16
C ALA A 133 -11.92 17.48 -8.32
N LEU A 134 -11.29 16.35 -8.68
CA LEU A 134 -11.83 15.45 -9.71
C LEU A 134 -13.11 14.75 -9.25
N ARG A 135 -13.21 14.45 -7.96
CA ARG A 135 -14.40 13.84 -7.36
C ARG A 135 -15.55 14.85 -7.31
N ASP A 136 -15.26 16.06 -6.88
CA ASP A 136 -16.24 17.15 -6.78
C ASP A 136 -16.73 17.59 -8.16
N ALA A 137 -15.86 17.63 -9.17
CA ALA A 137 -16.23 17.89 -10.56
C ALA A 137 -17.20 16.81 -11.10
N SER A 138 -16.90 15.53 -10.84
CA SER A 138 -17.77 14.41 -11.21
C SER A 138 -19.16 14.53 -10.56
N TYR A 139 -19.22 14.84 -9.26
CA TYR A 139 -20.49 15.08 -8.57
C TYR A 139 -21.22 16.32 -9.09
N GLY A 140 -20.49 17.37 -9.47
CA GLY A 140 -21.04 18.58 -10.09
C GLY A 140 -21.69 18.34 -11.45
N LEU A 141 -21.26 17.29 -12.17
CA LEU A 141 -21.88 16.81 -13.41
C LEU A 141 -23.09 15.88 -13.16
N GLY A 142 -23.49 15.66 -11.91
CA GLY A 142 -24.60 14.79 -11.53
C GLY A 142 -24.23 13.31 -11.46
N ALA A 143 -22.95 12.95 -11.51
CA ALA A 143 -22.53 11.55 -11.42
C ALA A 143 -22.79 10.98 -10.03
N THR A 144 -23.22 9.72 -9.96
CA THR A 144 -23.35 8.99 -8.71
C THR A 144 -21.99 8.58 -8.16
N ARG A 145 -21.93 8.24 -6.87
CA ARG A 145 -20.70 7.75 -6.22
C ARG A 145 -20.07 6.55 -6.93
N SER A 146 -20.89 5.62 -7.45
CA SER A 146 -20.40 4.44 -8.16
C SER A 146 -19.77 4.81 -9.51
N GLU A 147 -20.37 5.76 -10.22
CA GLU A 147 -19.83 6.29 -11.48
C GLU A 147 -18.54 7.06 -11.25
N THR A 148 -18.49 7.97 -10.26
CA THR A 148 -17.26 8.68 -9.89
C THR A 148 -16.12 7.72 -9.56
N ILE A 149 -16.39 6.64 -8.82
CA ILE A 149 -15.36 5.63 -8.51
C ILE A 149 -14.88 4.92 -9.80
N ARG A 150 -15.80 4.38 -10.60
CA ARG A 150 -15.46 3.53 -11.74
C ARG A 150 -14.93 4.29 -12.96
N GLN A 151 -15.42 5.50 -13.20
CA GLN A 151 -15.14 6.26 -14.42
C GLN A 151 -14.12 7.37 -14.21
N VAL A 152 -13.90 7.81 -12.96
CA VAL A 152 -12.95 8.91 -12.65
C VAL A 152 -11.81 8.41 -11.78
N ILE A 153 -12.10 7.90 -10.58
CA ILE A 153 -11.06 7.56 -9.59
C ILE A 153 -10.21 6.36 -10.04
N ILE A 154 -10.85 5.23 -10.37
CA ILE A 154 -10.13 4.01 -10.73
C ILE A 154 -9.27 4.20 -12.00
N PRO A 155 -9.77 4.80 -13.09
CA PRO A 155 -8.94 5.05 -14.28
C PRO A 155 -7.77 6.00 -13.99
N ALA A 156 -7.99 7.04 -13.19
CA ALA A 156 -6.91 7.97 -12.80
C ALA A 156 -5.86 7.30 -11.89
N ALA A 157 -6.26 6.36 -11.04
CA ALA A 157 -5.36 5.60 -10.17
C ALA A 157 -4.70 4.40 -10.87
N LEU A 158 -5.20 3.97 -12.04
CA LEU A 158 -4.82 2.72 -12.69
C LEU A 158 -3.31 2.60 -12.96
N PRO A 159 -2.60 3.63 -13.50
CA PRO A 159 -1.16 3.54 -13.71
C PRO A 159 -0.38 3.27 -12.40
N GLY A 160 -0.81 3.88 -11.30
CA GLY A 160 -0.19 3.68 -9.99
C GLY A 160 -0.53 2.32 -9.37
N ILE A 161 -1.76 1.82 -9.52
CA ILE A 161 -2.15 0.48 -9.06
C ILE A 161 -1.34 -0.59 -9.79
N VAL A 162 -1.22 -0.47 -11.12
CA VAL A 162 -0.40 -1.39 -11.94
C VAL A 162 1.07 -1.33 -11.49
N GLY A 163 1.60 -0.14 -11.22
CA GLY A 163 2.95 0.01 -10.68
C GLY A 163 3.14 -0.62 -9.30
N GLY A 164 2.15 -0.48 -8.41
CA GLY A 164 2.16 -1.12 -7.10
C GLY A 164 2.14 -2.65 -7.18
N ILE A 165 1.35 -3.22 -8.10
CA ILE A 165 1.31 -4.67 -8.34
C ILE A 165 2.66 -5.16 -8.89
N LEU A 166 3.24 -4.48 -9.87
CA LEU A 166 4.55 -4.85 -10.43
C LEU A 166 5.66 -4.79 -9.37
N LEU A 167 5.61 -3.81 -8.47
CA LEU A 167 6.53 -3.71 -7.35
C LEU A 167 6.35 -4.89 -6.37
N ALA A 168 5.11 -5.29 -6.10
CA ALA A 168 4.79 -6.42 -5.23
C ALA A 168 5.31 -7.75 -5.77
N VAL A 169 5.15 -7.97 -7.09
CA VAL A 169 5.70 -9.15 -7.78
C VAL A 169 7.22 -9.15 -7.71
N SER A 170 7.85 -7.99 -7.93
CA SER A 170 9.31 -7.86 -7.85
C SER A 170 9.81 -8.20 -6.44
N ARG A 171 9.09 -7.75 -5.40
CA ARG A 171 9.37 -8.13 -4.02
C ARG A 171 9.26 -9.64 -3.83
N ALA A 172 8.16 -10.25 -4.27
CA ALA A 172 7.93 -11.69 -4.13
C ALA A 172 9.05 -12.55 -4.74
N ILE A 173 9.60 -12.14 -5.89
CA ILE A 173 10.75 -12.81 -6.52
C ILE A 173 12.00 -12.73 -5.64
N GLY A 174 12.21 -11.59 -4.97
CA GLY A 174 13.31 -11.36 -4.05
C GLY A 174 13.09 -11.92 -2.63
N GLU A 175 11.89 -12.42 -2.31
CA GLU A 175 11.61 -13.01 -1.00
C GLU A 175 12.18 -14.42 -0.91
N THR A 176 13.21 -14.58 -0.08
CA THR A 176 13.98 -15.83 0.01
C THR A 176 13.58 -16.68 1.21
N MET A 177 13.17 -16.05 2.32
CA MET A 177 13.02 -16.76 3.59
C MET A 177 11.85 -17.74 3.62
N ILE A 178 10.71 -17.38 3.02
CA ILE A 178 9.56 -18.29 2.94
C ILE A 178 9.94 -19.55 2.15
N VAL A 179 10.62 -19.35 1.01
CA VAL A 179 10.95 -20.43 0.09
C VAL A 179 12.07 -21.32 0.65
N VAL A 180 13.07 -20.76 1.32
CA VAL A 180 14.15 -21.53 1.99
C VAL A 180 13.62 -22.46 3.07
N MET A 181 12.53 -22.08 3.74
CA MET A 181 11.99 -22.86 4.85
C MET A 181 10.87 -23.80 4.42
N ALA A 182 10.11 -23.47 3.37
CA ALA A 182 8.93 -24.21 2.95
C ALA A 182 9.11 -24.98 1.63
N ALA A 183 10.15 -24.70 0.85
CA ALA A 183 10.47 -25.42 -0.38
C ALA A 183 11.68 -26.34 -0.19
N GLY A 184 11.78 -27.35 -1.04
CA GLY A 184 12.71 -28.45 -0.82
C GLY A 184 14.15 -28.13 -1.15
N LEU A 185 15.05 -28.63 -0.29
CA LEU A 185 16.51 -28.48 -0.46
C LEU A 185 17.10 -29.46 -1.48
N SER A 186 16.35 -30.51 -1.84
CA SER A 186 16.77 -31.49 -2.85
C SER A 186 16.51 -30.95 -4.24
N ALA A 187 17.57 -30.79 -5.04
CA ALA A 187 17.54 -30.22 -6.39
C ALA A 187 16.49 -30.94 -7.28
N ASN A 188 15.30 -30.35 -7.35
CA ASN A 188 14.19 -30.83 -8.14
C ASN A 188 13.55 -29.65 -8.87
N LEU A 189 13.64 -29.66 -10.20
CA LEU A 189 12.98 -28.68 -11.05
C LEU A 189 11.74 -29.35 -11.65
N THR A 190 10.59 -29.05 -11.07
CA THR A 190 9.30 -29.58 -11.50
C THR A 190 8.30 -28.46 -11.66
N ALA A 191 7.46 -28.55 -12.69
CA ALA A 191 6.33 -27.65 -12.88
C ALA A 191 5.11 -28.07 -12.04
N ASN A 192 5.17 -29.24 -11.40
CA ASN A 192 4.07 -29.74 -10.57
C ASN A 192 4.08 -29.04 -9.21
N PRO A 193 3.06 -28.22 -8.87
CA PRO A 193 3.05 -27.45 -7.64
C PRO A 193 2.91 -28.31 -6.38
N LEU A 194 2.52 -29.59 -6.52
CA LEU A 194 2.37 -30.53 -5.40
C LEU A 194 3.69 -31.21 -5.01
N GLN A 195 4.71 -31.11 -5.86
CA GLN A 195 6.01 -31.71 -5.63
C GLN A 195 6.99 -30.70 -5.02
N SER A 196 8.05 -31.23 -4.42
CA SER A 196 9.14 -30.41 -3.92
C SER A 196 9.81 -29.67 -5.07
N VAL A 197 10.01 -28.36 -4.90
CA VAL A 197 10.72 -27.51 -5.86
C VAL A 197 11.91 -26.86 -5.19
N THR A 198 13.02 -26.71 -5.92
CA THR A 198 14.16 -25.90 -5.48
C THR A 198 14.20 -24.61 -6.28
N THR A 199 14.28 -23.47 -5.60
CA THR A 199 14.48 -22.18 -6.27
C THR A 199 15.95 -21.79 -6.30
N VAL A 200 16.29 -20.88 -7.22
CA VAL A 200 17.64 -20.30 -7.32
C VAL A 200 18.09 -19.72 -5.98
N THR A 201 17.18 -19.08 -5.23
CA THR A 201 17.46 -18.49 -3.91
C THR A 201 17.79 -19.55 -2.85
N VAL A 202 17.08 -20.68 -2.84
CA VAL A 202 17.40 -21.83 -1.97
C VAL A 202 18.78 -22.38 -2.31
N GLN A 203 19.07 -22.57 -3.59
CA GLN A 203 20.35 -23.10 -4.04
C GLN A 203 21.53 -22.19 -3.63
N ILE A 204 21.37 -20.87 -3.72
CA ILE A 204 22.38 -19.91 -3.23
C ILE A 204 22.64 -20.12 -1.74
N VAL A 205 21.59 -20.17 -0.90
CA VAL A 205 21.75 -20.37 0.55
C VAL A 205 22.43 -21.70 0.86
N THR A 206 22.00 -22.80 0.24
CA THR A 206 22.59 -24.13 0.47
C THR A 206 24.07 -24.18 0.10
N LEU A 207 24.48 -23.50 -0.97
CA LEU A 207 25.88 -23.47 -1.39
C LEU A 207 26.76 -22.55 -0.51
N LEU A 208 26.18 -21.51 0.12
CA LEU A 208 26.91 -20.57 0.98
C LEU A 208 27.03 -21.02 2.45
N VAL A 209 26.09 -21.82 2.95
CA VAL A 209 26.10 -22.30 4.34
C VAL A 209 27.05 -23.50 4.53
N GLY A 210 27.53 -24.11 3.45
CA GLY A 210 28.50 -25.21 3.52
C GLY A 210 29.90 -24.76 3.96
N ASP A 211 30.61 -25.62 4.69
CA ASP A 211 32.01 -25.40 5.12
C ASP A 211 32.98 -25.65 3.94
N GLN A 212 32.87 -24.85 2.89
CA GLN A 212 33.61 -25.01 1.63
C GLN A 212 34.71 -23.96 1.52
N GLU A 213 35.85 -24.36 0.95
CA GLU A 213 36.90 -23.41 0.58
C GLU A 213 36.38 -22.40 -0.46
N PHE A 214 36.89 -21.16 -0.38
CA PHE A 214 36.45 -20.07 -1.27
C PHE A 214 36.68 -20.36 -2.75
N ASP A 215 37.73 -21.12 -3.09
CA ASP A 215 38.06 -21.52 -4.47
C ASP A 215 37.38 -22.84 -4.89
N SER A 216 36.43 -23.34 -4.09
CA SER A 216 35.67 -24.52 -4.49
C SER A 216 34.72 -24.17 -5.65
N PRO A 217 34.52 -25.08 -6.63
CA PRO A 217 33.56 -24.89 -7.72
C PRO A 217 32.14 -24.56 -7.25
N LYS A 218 31.76 -25.00 -6.05
CA LYS A 218 30.43 -24.76 -5.45
C LYS A 218 30.24 -23.31 -5.01
N THR A 219 31.26 -22.72 -4.38
CA THR A 219 31.22 -21.31 -3.95
C THR A 219 31.17 -20.38 -5.16
N LEU A 220 31.99 -20.66 -6.19
CA LEU A 220 31.98 -19.91 -7.45
C LEU A 220 30.63 -20.01 -8.18
N ALA A 221 30.00 -21.19 -8.18
CA ALA A 221 28.66 -21.37 -8.75
C ALA A 221 27.61 -20.54 -8.00
N ALA A 222 27.71 -20.42 -6.68
CA ALA A 222 26.77 -19.63 -5.89
C ALA A 222 26.90 -18.12 -6.17
N PHE A 223 28.13 -17.62 -6.34
CA PHE A 223 28.36 -16.24 -6.80
C PHE A 223 27.79 -15.99 -8.20
N ALA A 224 27.95 -16.95 -9.13
CA ALA A 224 27.37 -16.84 -10.46
C ALA A 224 25.83 -16.83 -10.43
N LEU A 225 25.20 -17.67 -9.61
CA LEU A 225 23.74 -17.68 -9.39
C LEU A 225 23.26 -16.36 -8.77
N GLY A 226 24.01 -15.82 -7.80
CA GLY A 226 23.72 -14.52 -7.19
C GLY A 226 23.79 -13.37 -8.20
N LEU A 227 24.84 -13.33 -9.02
CA LEU A 227 24.99 -12.33 -10.09
C LEU A 227 23.86 -12.44 -11.13
N LEU A 228 23.52 -13.66 -11.54
CA LEU A 228 22.41 -13.91 -12.46
C LEU A 228 21.09 -13.41 -11.87
N LEU A 229 20.78 -13.76 -10.62
CA LEU A 229 19.56 -13.33 -9.95
C LEU A 229 19.49 -11.80 -9.82
N PHE A 230 20.62 -11.17 -9.51
CA PHE A 230 20.73 -9.71 -9.46
C PHE A 230 20.41 -9.07 -10.82
N VAL A 231 21.02 -9.55 -11.90
CA VAL A 231 20.78 -9.04 -13.26
C VAL A 231 19.32 -9.23 -13.67
N VAL A 232 18.75 -10.41 -13.44
CA VAL A 232 17.34 -10.71 -13.77
C VAL A 232 16.40 -9.79 -12.99
N THR A 233 16.61 -9.64 -11.68
CA THR A 233 15.78 -8.78 -10.82
C THR A 233 15.89 -7.32 -11.23
N LEU A 234 17.10 -6.84 -11.55
CA LEU A 234 17.33 -5.49 -12.03
C LEU A 234 16.59 -5.24 -13.35
N VAL A 235 16.69 -6.15 -14.32
CA VAL A 235 15.99 -6.03 -15.61
C VAL A 235 14.48 -6.00 -15.42
N LEU A 236 13.92 -6.91 -14.60
CA LEU A 236 12.48 -6.93 -14.31
C LEU A 236 12.02 -5.63 -13.66
N ASN A 237 12.78 -5.09 -12.71
CA ASN A 237 12.45 -3.83 -12.05
C ASN A 237 12.55 -2.63 -13.01
N LEU A 238 13.58 -2.58 -13.87
CA LEU A 238 13.71 -1.56 -14.90
C LEU A 238 12.53 -1.60 -15.89
N VAL A 239 12.12 -2.79 -16.33
CA VAL A 239 10.94 -2.96 -17.20
C VAL A 239 9.68 -2.51 -16.49
N ALA A 240 9.48 -2.91 -15.22
CA ALA A 240 8.34 -2.47 -14.43
C ALA A 240 8.24 -0.95 -14.34
N LEU A 241 9.35 -0.28 -14.04
CA LEU A 241 9.42 1.19 -14.00
C LEU A 241 9.15 1.82 -15.37
N HIS A 242 9.67 1.25 -16.45
CA HIS A 242 9.44 1.76 -17.80
C HIS A 242 7.97 1.65 -18.21
N VAL A 243 7.33 0.52 -17.93
CA VAL A 243 5.89 0.30 -18.20
C VAL A 243 5.05 1.34 -17.46
N VAL A 244 5.30 1.55 -16.16
CA VAL A 244 4.55 2.53 -15.35
C VAL A 244 4.70 3.95 -15.88
N ARG A 245 5.90 4.35 -16.28
CA ARG A 245 6.15 5.68 -16.86
C ARG A 245 5.33 5.89 -18.14
N LYS A 246 5.33 4.90 -19.04
CA LYS A 246 4.57 4.97 -20.30
C LYS A 246 3.06 5.10 -20.08
N TYR A 247 2.52 4.43 -19.06
CA TYR A 247 1.10 4.57 -18.72
C TYR A 247 0.75 5.93 -18.12
N ARG A 248 1.68 6.60 -17.43
CA ARG A 248 1.42 7.94 -16.87
C ARG A 248 1.32 9.01 -17.95
N GLU A 249 2.15 8.94 -18.99
CA GLU A 249 2.18 9.89 -20.12
C GLU A 249 0.89 9.90 -20.96
N GLN A 250 0.02 8.88 -20.85
CA GLN A 250 -1.26 8.85 -21.57
C GLN A 250 -2.41 9.57 -20.85
N TYR A 251 -2.20 10.03 -19.61
CA TYR A 251 -3.23 10.69 -18.79
C TYR A 251 -2.85 12.13 -18.37
N GLU A 252 -1.68 12.62 -18.80
CA GLU A 252 -1.31 14.05 -18.77
C GLU A 252 -1.76 14.72 -20.08
#